data_AF-A0A1D3L7C4-F1
#
_entry.id   AF-A0A1D3L7C4-F1
#
_cell.length_a   1.000
_cell.length_b   1.000
_cell.length_c   1.000
_cell.angle_alpha   90.00
_cell.angle_beta   90.00
_cell.angle_gamma   90.00
#
_symmetry.space_group_name_H-M   'P 1'
#
loop_
_entity.id
_entity.type
_entity.pdbx_description
1 polymer ?
#
loop_
_entity_poly.entity_id
_entity_poly.type
_entity_poly.pdbx_seq_one_letter_code
_entity_poly.pdbx_strand_id
1 'polypeptide(L)'
;YYFKDDQHLKKYCDNENCGSDLEKVNAGCLYLLYTFFGSSDMFKSVAKSNIDIVEYIMIWLVYMLNLKKQENKTNLQYFYDTYINNDKYKKPITGVMEYNSYKDLIDQKTYFMTIDINDIFKFYDAFILLCEMYTGFDTKPSNCTKCSDKASQFVKKYKELKENSNITENSPYYKLLSTLSTDYDNFKNYCNSKGVNCKDFPLLPEIITKVSAQISEYTSSSSSIKSKLIPFLSIFGAIAFFLGFSYKYSLFGFRKRSKKQHLREKLKK
;
A
#
# COMPACT_ATOMS: atom_id res chain seq x y z
N TYR A 1 -18.07 4.08 4.69
CA TYR A 1 -16.79 4.59 5.21
C TYR A 1 -17.07 5.81 6.09
N TYR A 2 -16.34 6.01 7.18
CA TYR A 2 -16.46 7.19 8.04
C TYR A 2 -15.08 7.86 8.14
N PHE A 3 -14.95 9.05 7.58
CA PHE A 3 -13.74 9.87 7.67
C PHE A 3 -14.01 10.90 8.77
N LYS A 4 -13.17 10.91 9.82
CA LYS A 4 -13.41 11.73 11.02
C LYS A 4 -13.13 13.23 10.80
N ASP A 5 -12.45 13.55 9.71
CA ASP A 5 -12.21 14.89 9.20
C ASP A 5 -12.31 14.85 7.67
N ASP A 6 -13.50 15.16 7.16
CA ASP A 6 -13.81 15.08 5.74
C ASP A 6 -13.55 16.41 5.01
N GLN A 7 -13.21 17.50 5.73
CA GLN A 7 -13.01 18.83 5.12
C GLN A 7 -11.91 18.82 4.07
N HIS A 8 -10.80 18.13 4.34
CA HIS A 8 -9.70 18.00 3.39
C HIS A 8 -10.06 17.16 2.16
N LEU A 9 -10.97 16.19 2.31
CA LEU A 9 -11.43 15.33 1.22
C LEU A 9 -12.52 15.98 0.37
N LYS A 10 -13.32 16.89 0.93
CA LYS A 10 -14.41 17.59 0.23
C LYS A 10 -13.95 18.28 -1.04
N LYS A 11 -12.75 18.88 -1.04
CA LYS A 11 -12.16 19.53 -2.23
C LYS A 11 -11.96 18.58 -3.42
N TYR A 12 -11.90 17.28 -3.18
CA TYR A 12 -11.73 16.25 -4.20
C TYR A 12 -13.07 15.60 -4.61
N CYS A 13 -14.14 15.86 -3.87
CA CYS A 13 -15.51 15.46 -4.21
C CYS A 13 -16.09 16.36 -5.32
N ASP A 14 -17.13 15.88 -6.02
CA ASP A 14 -17.92 16.74 -6.90
C ASP A 14 -18.86 17.59 -6.03
N ASN A 15 -18.97 18.89 -6.34
CA ASN A 15 -19.75 19.86 -5.55
C ASN A 15 -19.44 19.85 -4.05
N GLU A 16 -18.20 19.51 -3.67
CA GLU A 16 -17.75 19.39 -2.28
C GLU A 16 -18.55 18.39 -1.42
N ASN A 17 -19.28 17.47 -2.06
CA ASN A 17 -20.11 16.49 -1.39
C ASN A 17 -19.75 15.07 -1.84
N CYS A 18 -19.20 14.28 -0.93
CA CYS A 18 -19.02 12.84 -1.11
C CYS A 18 -20.15 12.10 -0.37
N GLY A 19 -21.32 12.06 -0.99
CA GLY A 19 -22.53 11.46 -0.42
C GLY A 19 -22.42 9.94 -0.35
N SER A 20 -21.87 9.31 -1.39
CA SER A 20 -21.72 7.86 -1.45
C SER A 20 -20.39 7.37 -0.89
N ASP A 21 -20.35 6.10 -0.49
CA ASP A 21 -19.12 5.46 -0.01
C ASP A 21 -18.05 5.34 -1.11
N LEU A 22 -18.47 5.18 -2.36
CA LEU A 22 -17.58 5.08 -3.51
C LEU A 22 -17.00 6.45 -3.88
N GLU A 23 -17.79 7.52 -3.80
CA GLU A 23 -17.31 8.90 -3.94
C GLU A 23 -16.23 9.25 -2.91
N LYS A 24 -16.37 8.78 -1.66
CA LYS A 24 -15.34 9.01 -0.64
C LYS A 24 -14.04 8.28 -0.95
N VAL A 25 -14.11 7.05 -1.47
CA VAL A 25 -12.93 6.31 -1.93
C VAL A 25 -12.28 7.04 -3.11
N ASN A 26 -13.09 7.56 -4.04
CA ASN A 26 -12.63 8.38 -5.16
C ASN A 26 -11.88 9.64 -4.69
N ALA A 27 -12.49 10.41 -3.78
CA ALA A 27 -11.86 11.60 -3.21
C ALA A 27 -10.55 11.27 -2.48
N GLY A 28 -10.50 10.15 -1.74
CA GLY A 28 -9.26 9.68 -1.10
C GLY A 28 -8.17 9.31 -2.11
N CYS A 29 -8.55 8.65 -3.22
CA CYS A 29 -7.62 8.32 -4.29
C CYS A 29 -7.04 9.59 -4.95
N LEU A 30 -7.89 10.55 -5.31
CA LEU A 30 -7.47 11.85 -5.85
C LEU A 30 -6.58 12.63 -4.88
N TYR A 31 -6.91 12.62 -3.59
CA TYR A 31 -6.08 13.26 -2.57
C TYR A 31 -4.66 12.67 -2.56
N LEU A 32 -4.54 11.33 -2.54
CA LEU A 32 -3.24 10.65 -2.51
C LEU A 32 -2.43 10.99 -3.76
N LEU A 33 -3.07 10.92 -4.93
CA LEU A 33 -2.43 11.28 -6.19
C LEU A 33 -1.98 12.74 -6.20
N TYR A 34 -2.82 13.66 -5.76
CA TYR A 34 -2.46 15.07 -5.64
C TYR A 34 -1.30 15.32 -4.66
N THR A 35 -1.30 14.64 -3.52
CA THR A 35 -0.26 14.80 -2.49
C THR A 35 1.12 14.44 -3.01
N PHE A 36 1.23 13.38 -3.81
CA PHE A 36 2.52 12.88 -4.29
C PHE A 36 2.87 13.33 -5.71
N PHE A 37 1.88 13.66 -6.53
CA PHE A 37 2.01 13.91 -7.96
C PHE A 37 1.36 15.23 -8.40
N GLY A 38 0.85 16.07 -7.49
CA GLY A 38 0.11 17.28 -7.84
C GLY A 38 0.94 18.42 -8.43
N SER A 39 2.27 18.34 -8.41
CA SER A 39 3.17 19.28 -9.05
C SER A 39 4.53 18.67 -9.38
N SER A 40 5.30 19.34 -10.24
CA SER A 40 6.70 18.99 -10.55
C SER A 40 7.58 18.91 -9.30
N ASP A 41 7.36 19.81 -8.34
CA ASP A 41 8.15 19.86 -7.11
C ASP A 41 7.80 18.72 -6.16
N MET A 42 6.51 18.40 -5.99
CA MET A 42 6.07 17.22 -5.23
C MET A 42 6.60 15.94 -5.88
N PHE A 43 6.55 15.86 -7.20
CA PHE A 43 7.14 14.73 -7.92
C PHE A 43 8.64 14.64 -7.68
N LYS A 44 9.42 15.70 -7.90
CA LYS A 44 10.89 15.66 -7.73
C LYS A 44 11.33 15.38 -6.30
N SER A 45 10.65 15.96 -5.31
CA SER A 45 11.00 15.83 -3.90
C SER A 45 10.54 14.52 -3.28
N VAL A 46 9.44 13.92 -3.78
CA VAL A 46 8.83 12.73 -3.20
C VAL A 46 8.82 11.56 -4.19
N ALA A 47 8.11 11.67 -5.31
CA ALA A 47 7.77 10.52 -6.16
C ALA A 47 8.83 10.10 -7.21
N LYS A 48 9.66 11.01 -7.72
CA LYS A 48 10.74 10.74 -8.71
C LYS A 48 11.77 9.75 -8.20
N SER A 49 11.80 9.59 -6.88
CA SER A 49 12.71 8.72 -6.17
C SER A 49 12.09 7.40 -5.74
N ASN A 50 10.77 7.20 -5.97
CA ASN A 50 10.04 6.06 -5.44
C ASN A 50 8.82 5.70 -6.33
N ILE A 51 9.04 4.87 -7.36
CA ILE A 51 8.00 4.39 -8.30
C ILE A 51 6.91 3.55 -7.61
N ASP A 52 7.19 3.10 -6.39
CA ASP A 52 6.31 2.24 -5.60
C ASP A 52 5.15 3.02 -4.96
N ILE A 53 5.20 4.36 -4.92
CA ILE A 53 4.09 5.17 -4.37
C ILE A 53 2.79 4.92 -5.14
N VAL A 54 2.82 4.86 -6.48
CA VAL A 54 1.62 4.56 -7.26
C VAL A 54 1.12 3.14 -6.93
N GLU A 55 2.03 2.20 -6.73
CA GLU A 55 1.69 0.82 -6.35
C GLU A 55 0.99 0.80 -4.99
N TYR A 56 1.49 1.55 -4.00
CA TYR A 56 0.85 1.70 -2.69
C TYR A 56 -0.52 2.37 -2.74
N ILE A 57 -0.70 3.40 -3.56
CA ILE A 57 -2.01 4.01 -3.80
C ILE A 57 -2.97 2.99 -4.40
N MET A 58 -2.52 2.19 -5.37
CA MET A 58 -3.34 1.16 -6.01
C MET A 58 -3.70 0.03 -5.06
N ILE A 59 -2.77 -0.45 -4.22
CA ILE A 59 -3.04 -1.45 -3.18
C ILE A 59 -4.11 -0.92 -2.22
N TRP A 60 -3.96 0.32 -1.72
CA TRP A 60 -4.97 0.94 -0.86
C TRP A 60 -6.34 1.03 -1.55
N LEU A 61 -6.36 1.49 -2.81
CA LEU A 61 -7.59 1.63 -3.58
C LEU A 61 -8.29 0.28 -3.73
N VAL A 62 -7.58 -0.76 -4.18
CA VAL A 62 -8.12 -2.11 -4.34
C VAL A 62 -8.62 -2.66 -3.01
N TYR A 63 -7.83 -2.54 -1.95
CA TYR A 63 -8.24 -2.96 -0.61
C TYR A 63 -9.56 -2.29 -0.22
N MET A 64 -9.62 -0.95 -0.33
CA MET A 64 -10.78 -0.16 0.07
C MET A 64 -12.02 -0.55 -0.71
N LEU A 65 -11.92 -0.63 -2.03
CA LEU A 65 -13.02 -1.01 -2.92
C LEU A 65 -13.59 -2.39 -2.58
N ASN A 66 -12.75 -3.32 -2.11
CA ASN A 66 -13.15 -4.69 -1.79
C ASN A 66 -13.64 -4.91 -0.35
N LEU A 67 -13.64 -3.87 0.50
CA LEU A 67 -14.31 -3.93 1.81
C LEU A 67 -15.83 -4.07 1.68
N LYS A 68 -16.39 -3.70 0.52
CA LYS A 68 -17.79 -3.91 0.17
C LYS A 68 -17.86 -4.75 -1.09
N LYS A 69 -18.67 -5.81 -1.04
CA LYS A 69 -18.94 -6.63 -2.23
C LYS A 69 -19.85 -5.85 -3.17
N GLN A 70 -19.50 -5.82 -4.46
CA GLN A 70 -20.45 -5.54 -5.53
C GLN A 70 -20.68 -6.80 -6.37
N GLU A 71 -21.80 -6.80 -7.08
CA GLU A 71 -22.17 -7.88 -8.00
C GLU A 71 -21.67 -7.55 -9.42
N ASN A 72 -21.29 -8.57 -10.18
CA ASN A 72 -21.08 -8.58 -11.64
C ASN A 72 -19.80 -7.95 -12.25
N LYS A 73 -19.01 -7.14 -11.54
CA LYS A 73 -17.68 -6.67 -11.98
C LYS A 73 -16.65 -6.73 -10.84
N THR A 74 -15.35 -6.77 -11.16
CA THR A 74 -14.34 -6.47 -10.12
C THR A 74 -14.55 -5.03 -9.65
N ASN A 75 -14.44 -4.80 -8.34
CA ASN A 75 -14.69 -3.47 -7.80
C ASN A 75 -13.74 -2.40 -8.38
N LEU A 76 -12.50 -2.78 -8.75
CA LEU A 76 -11.54 -1.90 -9.39
C LEU A 76 -11.93 -1.52 -10.82
N GLN A 77 -12.39 -2.48 -11.65
CA GLN A 77 -12.82 -2.17 -13.02
C GLN A 77 -14.02 -1.22 -13.00
N TYR A 78 -15.00 -1.48 -12.13
CA TYR A 78 -16.16 -0.61 -11.99
C TYR A 78 -15.76 0.80 -11.56
N PHE A 79 -14.86 0.93 -10.58
CA PHE A 79 -14.33 2.22 -10.14
C PHE A 79 -13.60 2.95 -11.28
N TYR A 80 -12.79 2.21 -12.04
CA TYR A 80 -12.05 2.75 -13.17
C TYR A 80 -12.97 3.32 -14.25
N ASP A 81 -13.95 2.52 -14.69
CA ASP A 81 -14.93 2.91 -15.71
C ASP A 81 -15.72 4.15 -15.27
N THR A 82 -16.05 4.23 -13.97
CA THR A 82 -16.91 5.27 -13.39
C THR A 82 -16.17 6.59 -13.16
N TYR A 83 -14.96 6.56 -12.59
CA TYR A 83 -14.29 7.77 -12.09
C TYR A 83 -13.01 8.15 -12.83
N ILE A 84 -12.18 7.17 -13.18
CA ILE A 84 -10.84 7.43 -13.72
C ILE A 84 -10.89 8.09 -15.11
N ASN A 85 -12.00 7.91 -15.83
CA ASN A 85 -12.23 8.53 -17.12
C ASN A 85 -12.71 10.00 -17.05
N ASN A 86 -12.80 10.62 -15.88
CA ASN A 86 -13.25 12.02 -15.75
C ASN A 86 -12.10 13.04 -15.89
N ASP A 87 -12.47 14.33 -15.94
CA ASP A 87 -11.53 15.45 -16.08
C ASP A 87 -10.55 15.60 -14.91
N LYS A 88 -10.94 15.21 -13.68
CA LYS A 88 -10.06 15.32 -12.50
C LYS A 88 -8.85 14.38 -12.60
N TYR A 89 -9.00 13.24 -13.28
CA TYR A 89 -7.91 12.28 -13.50
C TYR A 89 -7.14 12.52 -14.80
N LYS A 90 -7.81 13.05 -15.83
CA LYS A 90 -7.22 13.28 -17.17
C LYS A 90 -6.49 14.61 -17.32
N LYS A 91 -6.78 15.59 -16.46
CA LYS A 91 -6.17 16.92 -16.55
C LYS A 91 -4.64 16.86 -16.47
N PRO A 92 -3.94 17.56 -17.38
CA PRO A 92 -2.50 17.71 -17.29
C PRO A 92 -2.06 18.42 -16.02
N ILE A 93 -0.94 17.98 -15.48
CA ILE A 93 -0.34 18.57 -14.28
C ILE A 93 0.75 19.53 -14.73
N THR A 94 0.53 20.82 -14.50
CA THR A 94 1.41 21.88 -14.98
C THR A 94 2.85 21.69 -14.49
N GLY A 95 3.81 21.76 -15.41
CA GLY A 95 5.24 21.65 -15.10
C GLY A 95 5.79 20.23 -14.92
N VAL A 96 4.97 19.20 -15.19
CA VAL A 96 5.38 17.79 -15.18
C VAL A 96 5.48 17.28 -16.62
N MET A 97 6.61 16.67 -16.99
CA MET A 97 6.79 16.05 -18.31
C MET A 97 6.86 14.52 -18.22
N GLU A 98 7.14 13.97 -17.04
CA GLU A 98 7.33 12.53 -16.84
C GLU A 98 6.03 11.69 -16.92
N TYR A 99 4.87 12.32 -16.75
CA TYR A 99 3.53 11.71 -16.90
C TYR A 99 2.53 12.79 -17.28
N ASN A 100 1.54 12.47 -18.13
CA ASN A 100 0.63 13.50 -18.62
C ASN A 100 -0.55 13.73 -17.67
N SER A 101 -0.95 12.75 -16.87
CA SER A 101 -2.12 12.86 -15.99
C SER A 101 -2.07 11.84 -14.85
N TYR A 102 -2.97 11.97 -13.87
CA TYR A 102 -3.13 10.92 -12.86
C TYR A 102 -3.64 9.61 -13.46
N LYS A 103 -4.47 9.70 -14.50
CA LYS A 103 -4.93 8.53 -15.24
C LYS A 103 -3.75 7.75 -15.82
N ASP A 104 -2.76 8.43 -16.41
CA ASP A 104 -1.58 7.79 -16.99
C ASP A 104 -0.81 6.96 -15.96
N LEU A 105 -0.68 7.47 -14.73
CA LEU A 105 -0.05 6.75 -13.62
C LEU A 105 -0.81 5.46 -13.28
N ILE A 106 -2.15 5.52 -13.26
CA ILE A 106 -3.02 4.39 -12.95
C ILE A 106 -3.01 3.37 -14.09
N ASP A 107 -3.01 3.81 -15.35
CA ASP A 107 -3.01 2.96 -16.53
C ASP A 107 -1.78 2.04 -16.58
N GLN A 108 -0.63 2.53 -16.11
CA GLN A 108 0.60 1.75 -15.97
C GLN A 108 0.50 0.63 -14.90
N LYS A 109 -0.52 0.69 -14.04
CA LYS A 109 -0.75 -0.25 -12.92
C LYS A 109 -2.03 -1.07 -13.10
N THR A 110 -2.51 -1.22 -14.33
CA THR A 110 -3.70 -2.04 -14.65
C THR A 110 -3.56 -3.52 -14.26
N TYR A 111 -2.34 -4.03 -14.11
CA TYR A 111 -2.09 -5.39 -13.60
C TYR A 111 -2.70 -5.65 -12.22
N PHE A 112 -3.01 -4.60 -11.41
CA PHE A 112 -3.72 -4.78 -10.15
C PHE A 112 -5.12 -5.39 -10.32
N MET A 113 -5.69 -5.32 -11.52
CA MET A 113 -6.95 -5.99 -11.86
C MET A 113 -6.82 -7.51 -11.95
N THR A 114 -5.60 -8.04 -12.14
CA THR A 114 -5.34 -9.48 -12.32
C THR A 114 -4.87 -10.17 -11.05
N ILE A 115 -4.49 -9.44 -10.01
CA ILE A 115 -4.01 -10.01 -8.75
C ILE A 115 -5.19 -10.55 -7.95
N ASP A 116 -5.03 -11.74 -7.35
CA ASP A 116 -6.05 -12.30 -6.47
C ASP A 116 -6.32 -11.34 -5.30
N ILE A 117 -7.59 -11.09 -5.04
CA ILE A 117 -7.98 -10.11 -4.04
C ILE A 117 -7.53 -10.51 -2.62
N ASN A 118 -7.51 -11.81 -2.31
CA ASN A 118 -7.03 -12.30 -1.03
C ASN A 118 -5.53 -12.03 -0.85
N ASP A 119 -4.77 -12.09 -1.93
CA ASP A 119 -3.34 -11.77 -1.92
C ASP A 119 -3.13 -10.26 -1.69
N ILE A 120 -3.95 -9.39 -2.28
CA ILE A 120 -3.96 -7.96 -1.96
C ILE A 120 -4.32 -7.71 -0.49
N PHE A 121 -5.32 -8.41 0.06
CA PHE A 121 -5.69 -8.28 1.47
C PHE A 121 -4.55 -8.66 2.41
N LYS A 122 -3.92 -9.81 2.18
CA LYS A 122 -2.74 -10.24 2.95
C LYS A 122 -1.59 -9.24 2.79
N PHE A 123 -1.36 -8.75 1.57
CA PHE A 123 -0.29 -7.79 1.29
C PHE A 123 -0.51 -6.51 2.08
N TYR A 124 -1.73 -5.99 2.04
CA TYR A 124 -2.11 -4.78 2.76
C TYR A 124 -1.93 -4.93 4.28
N ASP A 125 -2.24 -6.09 4.87
CA ASP A 125 -1.99 -6.36 6.28
C ASP A 125 -0.50 -6.25 6.64
N ALA A 126 0.39 -6.78 5.81
CA ALA A 126 1.83 -6.64 6.01
C ALA A 126 2.30 -5.19 5.80
N PHE A 127 1.81 -4.54 4.76
CA PHE A 127 2.12 -3.14 4.44
C PHE A 127 1.73 -2.18 5.56
N ILE A 128 0.57 -2.39 6.21
CA ILE A 128 0.15 -1.61 7.38
C ILE A 128 1.14 -1.74 8.53
N LEU A 129 1.64 -2.94 8.82
CA LEU A 129 2.62 -3.15 9.88
C LEU A 129 3.93 -2.41 9.58
N LEU A 130 4.35 -2.37 8.31
CA LEU A 130 5.50 -1.58 7.87
C LEU A 130 5.27 -0.07 8.07
N CYS A 131 4.09 0.43 7.68
CA CYS A 131 3.71 1.82 7.93
C CYS A 131 3.67 2.17 9.44
N GLU A 132 3.19 1.25 10.28
CA GLU A 132 3.20 1.41 11.75
C GLU A 132 4.62 1.42 12.33
N MET A 133 5.56 0.70 11.73
CA MET A 133 6.97 0.79 12.09
C MET A 133 7.54 2.18 11.78
N TYR A 134 7.38 2.67 10.54
CA TYR A 134 7.84 3.99 10.14
C TYR A 134 7.24 5.12 11.01
N THR A 135 5.92 5.11 11.20
CA THR A 135 5.25 6.13 12.04
C THR A 135 5.55 5.99 13.53
N GLY A 136 5.68 4.77 14.03
CA GLY A 136 6.11 4.51 15.40
C GLY A 136 7.50 5.08 15.65
N PHE A 137 8.39 4.95 14.67
CA PHE A 137 9.73 5.52 14.71
C PHE A 137 9.70 7.05 14.70
N ASP A 138 8.94 7.67 13.79
CA ASP A 138 8.85 9.14 13.69
C ASP A 138 8.32 9.79 14.96
N THR A 139 7.34 9.17 15.60
CA THR A 139 6.73 9.71 16.82
C THR A 139 7.64 9.56 18.05
N LYS A 140 8.43 8.47 18.12
CA LYS A 140 9.35 8.20 19.24
C LYS A 140 10.63 7.52 18.74
N PRO A 141 11.60 8.30 18.23
CA PRO A 141 12.82 7.72 17.67
C PRO A 141 13.64 6.97 18.72
N SER A 142 13.83 7.54 19.91
CA SER A 142 14.88 7.14 20.85
C SER A 142 14.84 5.72 21.42
N ASN A 143 13.73 4.98 21.33
CA ASN A 143 13.64 3.63 21.90
C ASN A 143 12.88 2.60 21.07
N CYS A 144 12.40 2.98 19.88
CA CYS A 144 11.21 2.42 19.20
C CYS A 144 10.79 0.97 19.55
N THR A 145 10.27 0.75 20.77
CA THR A 145 9.87 -0.58 21.25
C THR A 145 8.69 -1.11 20.41
N LYS A 146 7.80 -0.20 20.02
CA LYS A 146 6.69 -0.50 19.10
C LYS A 146 7.19 -0.98 17.73
N CYS A 147 8.34 -0.51 17.26
CA CYS A 147 8.90 -0.97 15.99
C CYS A 147 9.30 -2.44 16.07
N SER A 148 9.91 -2.89 17.17
CA SER A 148 10.33 -4.28 17.35
C SER A 148 9.15 -5.26 17.34
N ASP A 149 8.09 -4.93 18.08
CA ASP A 149 6.86 -5.75 18.12
C ASP A 149 6.20 -5.83 16.73
N LYS A 150 6.22 -4.73 15.99
CA LYS A 150 5.66 -4.63 14.64
C LYS A 150 6.55 -5.32 13.60
N ALA A 151 7.87 -5.27 13.73
CA ALA A 151 8.82 -5.97 12.88
C ALA A 151 8.60 -7.48 12.96
N SER A 152 8.42 -8.01 14.18
CA SER A 152 8.15 -9.43 14.40
C SER A 152 6.83 -9.87 13.77
N GLN A 153 5.77 -9.05 13.89
CA GLN A 153 4.49 -9.30 13.22
C GLN A 153 4.60 -9.21 11.70
N PHE A 154 5.36 -8.22 11.20
CA PHE A 154 5.60 -8.01 9.79
C PHE A 154 6.30 -9.22 9.16
N VAL A 155 7.39 -9.70 9.74
CA VAL A 155 8.12 -10.89 9.23
C VAL A 155 7.22 -12.12 9.18
N LYS A 156 6.38 -12.33 10.20
CA LYS A 156 5.40 -13.42 10.19
C LYS A 156 4.40 -13.29 9.03
N LYS A 157 3.85 -12.08 8.82
CA LYS A 157 2.93 -11.81 7.72
C LYS A 157 3.59 -11.93 6.35
N TYR A 158 4.83 -11.48 6.23
CA TYR A 158 5.62 -11.61 5.02
C TYR A 158 5.87 -13.09 4.66
N LYS A 159 6.12 -13.95 5.66
CA LYS A 159 6.25 -15.39 5.44
C LYS A 159 4.95 -16.00 4.89
N GLU A 160 3.79 -15.64 5.46
CA GLU A 160 2.47 -16.06 4.96
C GLU A 160 2.23 -15.63 3.50
N LEU A 161 2.73 -14.45 3.10
CA LEU A 161 2.64 -13.95 1.73
C LEU A 161 3.49 -14.75 0.73
N LYS A 162 4.65 -15.22 1.18
CA LYS A 162 5.60 -16.00 0.38
C LYS A 162 5.12 -17.45 0.14
N GLU A 163 4.45 -18.05 1.12
CA GLU A 163 4.00 -19.46 1.04
C GLU A 163 2.93 -19.72 -0.03
N ASN A 164 2.38 -18.67 -0.65
CA ASN A 164 1.55 -18.79 -1.86
C ASN A 164 2.41 -19.32 -3.04
N SER A 165 2.24 -20.60 -3.38
CA SER A 165 3.14 -21.45 -4.18
C SER A 165 3.28 -21.16 -5.68
N ASN A 166 2.75 -20.04 -6.18
CA ASN A 166 2.69 -19.72 -7.61
C ASN A 166 3.44 -18.45 -8.04
N ILE A 167 4.32 -17.93 -7.18
CA ILE A 167 5.05 -16.69 -7.46
C ILE A 167 6.19 -16.98 -8.46
N THR A 168 6.08 -16.42 -9.66
CA THR A 168 7.18 -16.34 -10.63
C THR A 168 7.87 -14.98 -10.53
N GLU A 169 9.18 -14.89 -10.77
CA GLU A 169 9.95 -13.63 -10.67
C GLU A 169 9.39 -12.50 -11.56
N ASN A 170 8.79 -12.88 -12.68
CA ASN A 170 8.20 -11.94 -13.62
C ASN A 170 6.75 -11.57 -13.27
N SER A 171 6.18 -12.14 -12.20
CA SER A 171 4.80 -11.83 -11.80
C SER A 171 4.71 -10.44 -11.16
N PRO A 172 3.64 -9.68 -11.42
CA PRO A 172 3.44 -8.39 -10.75
C PRO A 172 3.37 -8.52 -9.22
N TYR A 173 2.85 -9.64 -8.71
CA TYR A 173 2.80 -9.91 -7.27
C TYR A 173 4.20 -10.14 -6.66
N TYR A 174 5.12 -10.82 -7.38
CA TYR A 174 6.52 -10.91 -6.95
C TYR A 174 7.15 -9.54 -6.81
N LYS A 175 6.90 -8.64 -7.77
CA LYS A 175 7.40 -7.28 -7.72
C LYS A 175 6.94 -6.55 -6.46
N LEU A 176 5.64 -6.65 -6.12
CA LEU A 176 5.11 -6.06 -4.89
C LEU A 176 5.80 -6.61 -3.64
N LEU A 177 6.02 -7.92 -3.57
CA LEU A 177 6.73 -8.55 -2.44
C LEU A 177 8.18 -8.07 -2.34
N SER A 178 8.88 -7.98 -3.47
CA SER A 178 10.26 -7.48 -3.55
C SER A 178 10.35 -6.03 -3.07
N THR A 179 9.41 -5.19 -3.50
CA THR A 179 9.28 -3.80 -3.02
C THR A 179 9.06 -3.76 -1.50
N LEU A 180 8.13 -4.57 -0.98
CA LEU A 180 7.84 -4.62 0.45
C LEU A 180 9.04 -5.11 1.29
N SER A 181 9.80 -6.07 0.77
CA SER A 181 11.06 -6.54 1.37
C SER A 181 12.11 -5.44 1.42
N THR A 182 12.31 -4.77 0.28
CA THR A 182 13.26 -3.67 0.13
C THR A 182 12.94 -2.54 1.11
N ASP A 183 11.65 -2.19 1.26
CA ASP A 183 11.24 -1.11 2.16
C ASP A 183 11.38 -1.47 3.65
N TYR A 184 11.31 -2.76 4.00
CA TYR A 184 11.65 -3.22 5.35
C TYR A 184 13.16 -3.13 5.64
N ASP A 185 13.99 -3.52 4.67
CA ASP A 185 15.45 -3.38 4.82
C ASP A 185 15.87 -1.92 4.88
N ASN A 186 15.24 -1.07 4.06
CA ASN A 186 15.40 0.39 4.12
C ASN A 186 15.01 0.94 5.50
N PHE A 187 13.90 0.47 6.07
CA PHE A 187 13.49 0.87 7.42
C PHE A 187 14.53 0.49 8.47
N LYS A 188 15.02 -0.76 8.45
CA LYS A 188 16.07 -1.23 9.36
C LYS A 188 17.31 -0.35 9.25
N ASN A 189 17.79 -0.11 8.02
CA ASN A 189 18.96 0.73 7.76
C ASN A 189 18.76 2.16 8.25
N TYR A 190 17.59 2.74 7.97
CA TYR A 190 17.23 4.09 8.40
C TYR A 190 17.21 4.21 9.93
N CYS A 191 16.48 3.33 10.62
CA CYS A 191 16.41 3.30 12.07
C CYS A 191 17.81 3.17 12.72
N ASN A 192 18.65 2.29 12.18
CA ASN A 192 20.05 2.13 12.63
C ASN A 192 20.89 3.39 12.44
N SER A 193 20.73 4.08 11.31
CA SER A 193 21.44 5.34 11.04
C SER A 193 21.08 6.46 12.03
N LYS A 194 19.95 6.32 12.73
CA LYS A 194 19.45 7.26 13.74
C LYS A 194 19.83 6.86 15.17
N GLY A 195 20.72 5.87 15.34
CA GLY A 195 21.24 5.46 16.65
C GLY A 195 20.35 4.48 17.42
N VAL A 196 19.34 3.90 16.77
CA VAL A 196 18.43 2.92 17.36
C VAL A 196 18.80 1.55 16.84
N ASN A 197 18.93 0.55 17.73
CA ASN A 197 19.34 -0.78 17.33
C ASN A 197 18.18 -1.58 16.68
N CYS A 198 17.95 -1.32 15.39
CA CYS A 198 17.04 -2.07 14.54
C CYS A 198 17.74 -3.20 13.74
N LYS A 199 19.07 -3.38 13.88
CA LYS A 199 19.80 -4.48 13.22
C LYS A 199 19.28 -5.84 13.67
N ASP A 200 18.93 -5.94 14.96
CA ASP A 200 18.45 -7.16 15.61
C ASP A 200 17.01 -7.51 15.26
N PHE A 201 16.33 -6.70 14.42
CA PHE A 201 14.99 -7.05 13.95
C PHE A 201 15.04 -8.30 13.07
N PRO A 202 14.02 -9.17 13.16
CA PRO A 202 14.01 -10.44 12.44
C PRO A 202 14.27 -10.25 10.94
N LEU A 203 15.06 -11.15 10.36
CA LEU A 203 15.32 -11.15 8.92
C LEU A 203 14.13 -11.69 8.16
N LEU A 204 13.94 -11.21 6.94
CA LEU A 204 12.95 -11.77 6.04
C LEU A 204 13.46 -13.10 5.46
N PRO A 205 12.56 -14.08 5.24
CA PRO A 205 12.93 -15.27 4.49
C PRO A 205 13.29 -14.90 3.05
N GLU A 206 14.37 -15.46 2.52
CA GLU A 206 14.77 -15.26 1.11
C GLU A 206 13.64 -15.64 0.15
N ILE A 207 13.42 -14.86 -0.90
CA ILE A 207 12.39 -15.18 -1.90
C ILE A 207 12.95 -16.25 -2.86
N ILE A 208 12.70 -17.53 -2.57
CA ILE A 208 13.05 -18.64 -3.46
C ILE A 208 12.00 -18.72 -4.56
N THR A 209 12.41 -18.55 -5.81
CA THR A 209 11.53 -18.64 -6.98
C THR A 209 11.63 -20.01 -7.64
N LYS A 210 10.64 -20.42 -8.44
CA LYS A 210 10.69 -21.72 -9.15
C LYS A 210 11.90 -21.85 -10.07
N VAL A 211 12.43 -20.73 -10.58
CA VAL A 211 13.66 -20.69 -11.40
C VAL A 211 14.89 -20.90 -10.52
N SER A 212 14.96 -20.24 -9.36
CA SER A 212 16.02 -20.45 -8.36
C SER A 212 16.07 -21.88 -7.83
N ALA A 213 14.91 -22.54 -7.65
CA ALA A 213 14.83 -23.92 -7.18
C ALA A 213 15.44 -24.94 -8.16
N GLN A 214 15.61 -24.59 -9.44
CA GLN A 214 16.28 -25.42 -10.45
C GLN A 214 17.79 -25.15 -10.57
N ILE A 215 18.31 -24.07 -9.97
CA ILE A 215 19.69 -23.58 -10.14
C ILE A 215 20.41 -23.51 -8.78
N SER A 216 20.01 -24.30 -7.78
CA SER A 216 20.59 -24.21 -6.43
C SER A 216 22.03 -24.74 -6.34
N GLU A 217 22.98 -23.96 -6.82
CA GLU A 217 24.40 -24.00 -6.42
C GLU A 217 25.09 -22.62 -6.48
N TYR A 218 24.34 -21.51 -6.56
CA TYR A 218 24.93 -20.18 -6.47
C TYR A 218 24.19 -19.30 -5.46
N THR A 219 24.91 -19.00 -4.38
CA THR A 219 24.65 -17.97 -3.36
C THR A 219 24.10 -16.71 -4.01
N SER A 220 22.83 -16.40 -3.74
CA SER A 220 22.21 -15.18 -4.23
C SER A 220 22.83 -14.00 -3.51
N SER A 221 23.63 -13.23 -4.24
CA SER A 221 24.34 -12.07 -3.71
C SER A 221 23.33 -10.95 -3.44
N SER A 222 23.25 -10.54 -2.17
CA SER A 222 22.54 -9.33 -1.77
C SER A 222 23.24 -8.13 -2.43
N SER A 223 22.65 -7.65 -3.53
CA SER A 223 23.06 -6.45 -4.22
C SER A 223 23.09 -5.29 -3.22
N SER A 224 24.27 -4.72 -3.01
CA SER A 224 24.50 -3.57 -2.15
C SER A 224 23.95 -2.30 -2.81
N ILE A 225 22.63 -2.14 -2.76
CA ILE A 225 21.98 -0.91 -3.19
C ILE A 225 22.44 0.19 -2.24
N LYS A 226 23.28 1.11 -2.73
CA LYS A 226 23.56 2.39 -2.07
C LYS A 226 22.21 3.06 -1.76
N SER A 227 21.77 2.96 -0.52
CA SER A 227 20.52 3.55 -0.04
C SER A 227 20.61 5.07 -0.18
N LYS A 228 20.03 5.62 -1.25
CA LYS A 228 19.80 7.04 -1.37
C LYS A 228 18.75 7.36 -0.29
N LEU A 229 19.17 8.02 0.79
CA LEU A 229 18.33 8.52 1.88
C LEU A 229 17.35 9.57 1.34
N ILE A 230 16.32 9.08 0.68
CA ILE A 230 15.13 9.82 0.25
C ILE A 230 14.27 10.10 1.48
N PRO A 231 13.37 11.11 1.46
CA PRO A 231 12.36 11.34 2.51
C PRO A 231 11.32 10.20 2.63
N PHE A 232 11.78 8.98 2.93
CA PHE A 232 10.95 7.80 3.17
C PHE A 232 9.93 8.07 4.28
N LEU A 233 10.33 8.80 5.33
CA LEU A 233 9.42 9.18 6.42
C LEU A 233 8.24 10.03 5.96
N SER A 234 8.46 10.99 5.07
CA SER A 234 7.36 11.85 4.58
C SER A 234 6.36 11.04 3.75
N ILE A 235 6.84 10.05 2.98
CA ILE A 235 6.00 9.14 2.20
C ILE A 235 5.20 8.24 3.14
N PHE A 236 5.88 7.52 4.03
CA PHE A 236 5.23 6.59 4.96
C PHE A 236 4.37 7.30 5.99
N GLY A 237 4.69 8.52 6.41
CA GLY A 237 3.86 9.35 7.28
C GLY A 237 2.56 9.79 6.62
N ALA A 238 2.64 10.33 5.39
CA ALA A 238 1.46 10.71 4.61
C ALA A 238 0.59 9.50 4.26
N ILE A 239 1.22 8.40 3.83
CA ILE A 239 0.54 7.12 3.57
C ILE A 239 -0.10 6.61 4.87
N ALA A 240 0.65 6.44 5.96
CA ALA A 240 0.14 5.89 7.21
C ALA A 240 -0.97 6.74 7.84
N PHE A 241 -0.93 8.07 7.67
CA PHE A 241 -2.03 8.94 8.06
C PHE A 241 -3.33 8.50 7.35
N PHE A 242 -3.29 8.32 6.03
CA PHE A 242 -4.44 7.84 5.25
C PHE A 242 -4.83 6.39 5.56
N LEU A 243 -3.84 5.51 5.63
CA LEU A 243 -4.02 4.09 5.88
C LEU A 243 -4.58 3.80 7.27
N GLY A 244 -4.12 4.52 8.29
CA GLY A 244 -4.53 4.37 9.69
C GLY A 244 -6.02 4.69 9.91
N PHE A 245 -6.58 5.60 9.11
CA PHE A 245 -8.03 5.82 9.09
C PHE A 245 -8.75 4.64 8.42
N SER A 246 -8.35 4.24 7.21
CA SER A 246 -9.02 3.14 6.50
C SER A 246 -8.96 1.79 7.23
N TYR A 247 -7.82 1.41 7.80
CA TYR A 247 -7.62 0.11 8.45
C TYR A 247 -8.42 -0.02 9.75
N LYS A 248 -8.40 0.98 10.63
CA LYS A 248 -9.16 0.95 11.89
C LYS A 248 -10.65 0.77 11.62
N TYR A 249 -11.23 1.52 10.68
CA TYR A 249 -12.66 1.41 10.38
C TYR A 249 -13.01 0.12 9.61
N SER A 250 -12.11 -0.40 8.77
CA SER A 250 -12.25 -1.71 8.13
C SER A 250 -12.33 -2.85 9.15
N LEU A 251 -11.40 -2.90 10.12
CA LEU A 251 -11.38 -3.92 11.16
C LEU A 251 -12.67 -3.92 12.00
N PHE A 252 -13.24 -2.74 12.26
CA PHE A 252 -14.55 -2.61 12.93
C PHE A 252 -15.71 -3.09 12.06
N GLY A 253 -15.68 -2.85 10.75
CA GLY A 253 -16.68 -3.36 9.79
C GLY A 253 -16.62 -4.88 9.61
N PHE A 254 -15.41 -5.43 9.41
CA PHE A 254 -15.16 -6.86 9.22
C PHE A 254 -15.45 -7.67 10.49
N ARG A 255 -15.04 -7.22 11.69
CA ARG A 255 -15.40 -7.89 12.95
C ARG A 255 -16.90 -7.96 13.19
N LYS A 256 -17.65 -6.92 12.78
CA LYS A 256 -19.12 -6.90 12.88
C LYS A 256 -19.77 -7.85 11.86
N ARG A 257 -19.17 -7.99 10.67
CA ARG A 257 -19.65 -8.88 9.61
C ARG A 257 -19.32 -10.35 9.85
N SER A 258 -18.09 -10.69 10.29
CA SER A 258 -17.71 -12.07 10.59
C SER A 258 -18.55 -12.65 11.74
N LYS A 259 -18.80 -11.87 12.81
CA LYS A 259 -19.74 -12.26 13.88
C LYS A 259 -21.16 -12.50 13.35
N LYS A 260 -21.70 -11.61 12.52
CA LYS A 260 -23.05 -11.78 11.93
C LYS A 260 -23.15 -12.97 10.97
N GLN A 261 -22.11 -13.22 10.18
CA GLN A 261 -22.08 -14.34 9.24
C GLN A 261 -21.96 -15.67 9.98
N HIS A 262 -21.10 -15.75 11.01
CA HIS A 262 -20.98 -16.91 11.87
C HIS A 262 -22.27 -17.20 12.66
N LEU A 263 -23.00 -16.17 13.09
CA LEU A 263 -24.33 -16.32 13.72
C LEU A 263 -25.40 -16.80 12.73
N ARG A 264 -25.38 -16.32 11.49
CA ARG A 264 -26.32 -16.78 10.43
C ARG A 264 -26.04 -18.23 10.00
N GLU A 265 -24.79 -18.66 9.99
CA GLU A 265 -24.42 -20.06 9.71
C GLU A 265 -24.81 -20.99 10.87
N LYS A 266 -24.75 -20.51 12.12
CA LYS A 266 -25.26 -21.25 13.29
C LYS A 266 -26.77 -21.35 13.38
N LEU A 267 -27.52 -20.38 12.82
CA LEU A 267 -28.99 -20.41 12.77
C LEU A 267 -29.56 -21.22 11.59
N LYS A 268 -28.70 -21.70 10.69
CA LYS A 268 -29.05 -22.54 9.54
C LYS A 268 -28.66 -24.02 9.73
N LYS A 269 -28.11 -24.38 10.89
CA LYS A 269 -27.93 -25.75 11.37
C LYS A 269 -28.93 -26.00 12.49
#